data_AF-A0A972GP99-F1
#
_entry.id   AF-A0A972GP99-F1
#
_cell.length_a   1.000
_cell.length_b   1.000
_cell.length_c   1.000
_cell.angle_alpha   90.00
_cell.angle_beta   90.00
_cell.angle_gamma   90.00
#
_symmetry.space_group_name_H-M   'P 1'
#
loop_
_entity.id
_entity.type
_entity.pdbx_description
1 polymer ?
#
loop_
_entity_poly.entity_id
_entity_poly.type
_entity_poly.pdbx_seq_one_letter_code
_entity_poly.pdbx_strand_id
1 'polypeptide(L)'
;MLGNIIEEQMQGYGYTKWPVIMEEHVVRAVTNRLIYREIGQQAGDEELQSQRNRGFIYIDAILEQLSIYEASRDQYPTFAAFFPEIVATFEHMVETTTSNQAYPSEWTINDILNNTQSATIIVPTNEDNLTNQLYVHQQASELKSTYNPDVTTLTDQRALHLDLSQQDLIVFGTMEGNLWLTKHQDIFPFAITSENITADATYSGSNLRLHTSWHNPQNPERAIVIFTAQQADDISWSRWGRSSRLCNLRQRYLAPQGQLLERGRCVDL
;
A
#
# COMPACT_ATOMS: atom_id res chain seq x y z
N MET A 1 -9.07 14.27 -13.72
CA MET A 1 -9.88 14.13 -12.49
C MET A 1 -9.10 13.50 -11.31
N LEU A 2 -7.78 13.27 -11.38
CA LEU A 2 -6.93 12.98 -10.20
C LEU A 2 -6.54 14.22 -9.40
N GLY A 3 -6.57 15.40 -10.03
CA GLY A 3 -6.44 16.67 -9.32
C GLY A 3 -7.38 16.74 -8.11
N ASN A 4 -8.61 16.23 -8.25
CA ASN A 4 -9.63 16.28 -7.22
C ASN A 4 -9.34 15.38 -6.00
N ILE A 5 -8.65 14.23 -6.14
CA ILE A 5 -8.38 13.31 -5.02
C ILE A 5 -7.26 13.84 -4.13
N ILE A 6 -6.18 14.35 -4.75
CA ILE A 6 -5.08 15.00 -4.03
C ILE A 6 -5.57 16.34 -3.47
N GLU A 7 -6.41 17.07 -4.20
CA GLU A 7 -7.05 18.30 -3.74
C GLU A 7 -7.96 18.04 -2.51
N GLU A 8 -8.75 16.97 -2.48
CA GLU A 8 -9.55 16.60 -1.30
C GLU A 8 -8.69 16.21 -0.09
N GLN A 9 -7.60 15.46 -0.28
CA GLN A 9 -6.68 15.11 0.82
C GLN A 9 -5.88 16.33 1.33
N MET A 10 -5.47 17.23 0.43
CA MET A 10 -4.68 18.43 0.75
C MET A 10 -5.52 19.63 1.21
N GLN A 11 -6.84 19.61 0.96
CA GLN A 11 -7.80 20.55 1.56
C GLN A 11 -7.79 20.49 3.09
N GLY A 12 -7.55 19.30 3.67
CA GLY A 12 -7.38 19.11 5.12
C GLY A 12 -6.16 19.85 5.72
N TYR A 13 -5.21 20.27 4.88
CA TYR A 13 -4.01 21.01 5.26
C TYR A 13 -4.02 22.48 4.78
N GLY A 14 -5.14 22.96 4.21
CA GLY A 14 -5.31 24.35 3.79
C GLY A 14 -4.86 24.69 2.36
N TYR A 15 -4.54 23.68 1.54
CA TYR A 15 -4.05 23.86 0.18
C TYR A 15 -5.15 23.55 -0.84
N THR A 16 -5.73 24.59 -1.44
CA THR A 16 -6.99 24.51 -2.22
C THR A 16 -6.82 24.67 -3.73
N LYS A 17 -5.59 24.68 -4.25
CA LYS A 17 -5.32 24.86 -5.69
C LYS A 17 -4.18 23.97 -6.17
N TRP A 18 -4.39 23.29 -7.29
CA TRP A 18 -3.42 22.38 -7.92
C TRP A 18 -1.99 22.96 -8.07
N PRO A 19 -1.78 24.22 -8.51
CA PRO A 19 -0.43 24.80 -8.56
C PRO A 19 0.26 24.86 -7.19
N VAL A 20 -0.49 25.10 -6.12
CA VAL A 20 0.04 25.18 -4.75
C VAL A 20 0.46 23.80 -4.26
N ILE A 21 -0.31 22.76 -4.59
CA ILE A 21 0.05 21.36 -4.29
C ILE A 21 1.36 21.00 -5.00
N MET A 22 1.51 21.40 -6.26
CA MET A 22 2.70 21.13 -7.08
C MET A 22 3.95 21.85 -6.55
N GLU A 23 3.80 23.14 -6.22
CA GLU A 23 4.86 23.92 -5.57
C GLU A 23 5.31 23.26 -4.26
N GLU A 24 4.36 22.80 -3.45
CA GLU A 24 4.66 22.15 -2.18
C GLU A 24 5.40 20.82 -2.38
N HIS A 25 5.01 20.00 -3.37
CA HIS A 25 5.75 18.77 -3.70
C HIS A 25 7.22 19.06 -4.05
N VAL A 26 7.47 20.13 -4.81
CA VAL A 26 8.84 20.56 -5.13
C VAL A 26 9.58 21.01 -3.89
N VAL A 27 8.94 21.82 -3.01
CA VAL A 27 9.54 22.27 -1.75
C VAL A 27 9.89 21.09 -0.85
N ARG A 28 9.02 20.08 -0.74
CA ARG A 28 9.29 18.86 0.06
C ARG A 28 10.43 18.04 -0.52
N ALA A 29 10.48 17.87 -1.84
CA ALA A 29 11.59 17.17 -2.50
C ALA A 29 12.93 17.89 -2.30
N VAL A 30 12.96 19.22 -2.46
CA VAL A 30 14.17 20.03 -2.22
C VAL A 30 14.61 19.94 -0.76
N THR A 31 13.66 20.03 0.18
CA THR A 31 13.94 19.89 1.62
C THR A 31 14.56 18.52 1.91
N ASN A 32 13.99 17.47 1.35
CA ASN A 32 14.49 16.12 1.51
C ASN A 32 15.90 15.95 0.91
N ARG A 33 16.15 16.53 -0.27
CA ARG A 33 17.48 16.56 -0.90
C ARG A 33 18.52 17.27 -0.04
N LEU A 34 18.15 18.38 0.61
CA LEU A 34 19.02 19.08 1.56
C LEU A 34 19.31 18.24 2.79
N ILE A 35 18.33 17.52 3.33
CA ILE A 35 18.55 16.63 4.48
C ILE A 35 19.53 15.51 4.12
N TYR A 36 19.39 14.88 2.94
CA TYR A 36 20.38 13.90 2.47
C TYR A 36 21.80 14.46 2.43
N ARG A 37 21.96 15.72 2.00
CA ARG A 37 23.26 16.35 1.82
C ARG A 37 23.88 16.86 3.11
N GLU A 38 23.08 17.49 3.97
CA GLU A 38 23.57 18.25 5.14
C GLU A 38 23.50 17.46 6.45
N ILE A 39 22.56 16.51 6.56
CA ILE A 39 22.33 15.74 7.79
C ILE A 39 22.78 14.28 7.59
N GLY A 40 22.50 13.71 6.42
CA GLY A 40 22.99 12.41 6.01
C GLY A 40 21.88 11.46 5.57
N GLN A 41 22.31 10.30 5.07
CA GLN A 41 21.44 9.33 4.38
C GLN A 41 20.23 8.92 5.23
N GLN A 42 20.47 8.48 6.47
CA GLN A 42 19.40 7.99 7.35
C GLN A 42 18.31 9.03 7.60
N ALA A 43 18.69 10.28 7.89
CA ALA A 43 17.72 11.34 8.15
C ALA A 43 16.90 11.69 6.89
N GLY A 44 17.53 11.61 5.71
CA GLY A 44 16.84 11.83 4.44
C GLY A 44 15.83 10.73 4.13
N ASP A 45 16.20 9.46 4.39
CA ASP A 45 15.33 8.30 4.22
C ASP A 45 14.10 8.39 5.16
N GLU A 46 14.32 8.77 6.42
CA GLU A 46 13.25 8.97 7.42
C GLU A 46 12.28 10.10 7.01
N GLU A 47 12.81 11.25 6.55
CA GLU A 47 11.97 12.34 6.06
C GLU A 47 11.22 11.94 4.78
N LEU A 48 11.87 11.18 3.88
CA LEU A 48 11.26 10.78 2.61
C LEU A 48 10.06 9.89 2.88
N GLN A 49 10.22 8.93 3.79
CA GLN A 49 9.14 8.09 4.27
C GLN A 49 8.01 8.92 4.91
N SER A 50 8.35 9.91 5.74
CA SER A 50 7.37 10.82 6.36
C SER A 50 6.53 11.57 5.32
N GLN A 51 7.15 12.11 4.26
CA GLN A 51 6.43 12.83 3.19
C GLN A 51 5.54 11.89 2.37
N ARG A 52 6.03 10.69 2.03
CA ARG A 52 5.20 9.67 1.35
C ARG A 52 3.96 9.32 2.16
N ASN A 53 4.10 9.13 3.47
CA ASN A 53 2.99 8.85 4.38
C ASN A 53 1.96 9.99 4.46
N ARG A 54 2.37 11.23 4.12
CA ARG A 54 1.50 12.41 4.07
C ARG A 54 0.84 12.62 2.70
N GLY A 55 1.00 11.68 1.77
CA GLY A 55 0.36 11.74 0.45
C GLY A 55 1.15 12.53 -0.59
N PHE A 56 2.44 12.84 -0.37
CA PHE A 56 3.30 13.46 -1.39
C PHE A 56 3.77 12.40 -2.42
N ILE A 57 2.83 11.87 -3.19
CA ILE A 57 3.05 10.71 -4.08
C ILE A 57 4.10 10.96 -5.18
N TYR A 58 4.29 12.21 -5.60
CA TYR A 58 5.25 12.56 -6.66
C TYR A 58 6.66 12.87 -6.14
N ILE A 59 6.91 12.82 -4.83
CA ILE A 59 8.18 13.27 -4.25
C ILE A 59 9.41 12.50 -4.77
N ASP A 60 9.23 11.21 -5.05
CA ASP A 60 10.31 10.34 -5.51
C ASP A 60 10.83 10.72 -6.89
N ALA A 61 9.92 10.99 -7.81
CA ALA A 61 10.30 11.35 -9.16
C ALA A 61 10.86 12.78 -9.24
N ILE A 62 10.39 13.69 -8.37
CA ILE A 62 10.99 15.02 -8.28
C ILE A 62 12.42 14.92 -7.71
N LEU A 63 12.67 14.05 -6.73
CA LEU A 63 14.02 13.80 -6.22
C LEU A 63 14.97 13.27 -7.30
N GLU A 64 14.49 12.39 -8.17
CA GLU A 64 15.26 11.92 -9.33
C GLU A 64 15.59 13.08 -10.28
N GLN A 65 14.61 13.93 -10.61
CA GLN A 65 14.83 15.13 -11.43
C GLN A 65 15.84 16.10 -10.78
N LEU A 66 15.78 16.27 -9.46
CA LEU A 66 16.76 17.08 -8.73
C LEU A 66 18.18 16.48 -8.82
N SER A 67 18.32 15.16 -8.79
CA SER A 67 19.61 14.50 -9.02
C SER A 67 20.13 14.74 -10.45
N ILE A 68 19.25 14.72 -11.46
CA ILE A 68 19.61 15.01 -12.86
C ILE A 68 20.06 16.46 -13.01
N TYR A 69 19.32 17.39 -12.41
CA TYR A 69 19.68 18.81 -12.38
C TYR A 69 21.05 19.05 -11.75
N GLU A 70 21.34 18.41 -10.61
CA GLU A 70 22.62 18.52 -9.93
C GLU A 70 23.78 17.95 -10.76
N ALA A 71 23.54 16.88 -11.51
CA ALA A 71 24.53 16.30 -12.41
C ALA A 71 24.72 17.12 -13.71
N SER A 72 23.74 17.95 -14.08
CA SER A 72 23.68 18.65 -15.37
C SER A 72 23.74 20.18 -15.22
N ARG A 73 24.41 20.67 -14.17
CA ARG A 73 24.47 22.11 -13.82
C ARG A 73 25.12 22.98 -14.90
N ASP A 74 25.99 22.40 -15.74
CA ASP A 74 26.59 23.09 -16.88
C ASP A 74 25.54 23.41 -17.97
N GLN A 75 24.55 22.53 -18.14
CA GLN A 75 23.44 22.71 -19.09
C GLN A 75 22.29 23.52 -18.48
N TYR A 76 22.06 23.39 -17.16
CA TYR A 76 21.00 24.08 -16.44
C TYR A 76 21.59 24.90 -15.26
N PRO A 77 22.11 26.11 -15.52
CA PRO A 77 22.85 26.90 -14.52
C PRO A 77 22.00 27.41 -13.36
N THR A 78 20.67 27.45 -13.51
CA THR A 78 19.72 27.88 -12.47
C THR A 78 18.59 26.89 -12.34
N PHE A 79 17.99 26.83 -11.15
CA PHE A 79 16.82 25.98 -10.93
C PHE A 79 15.65 26.39 -11.84
N ALA A 80 15.50 27.69 -12.08
CA ALA A 80 14.52 28.22 -13.02
C ALA A 80 14.73 27.70 -14.46
N ALA A 81 15.98 27.50 -14.90
CA ALA A 81 16.27 26.94 -16.21
C ALA A 81 15.91 25.44 -16.31
N PHE A 82 15.96 24.71 -15.20
CA PHE A 82 15.61 23.30 -15.13
C PHE A 82 14.13 23.04 -14.82
N PHE A 83 13.44 24.01 -14.22
CA PHE A 83 12.04 23.88 -13.80
C PHE A 83 11.09 23.36 -14.90
N PRO A 84 11.26 23.70 -16.20
CA PRO A 84 10.46 23.09 -17.27
C PRO A 84 10.54 21.55 -17.33
N GLU A 85 11.68 20.94 -17.01
CA GLU A 85 11.84 19.47 -16.97
C GLU A 85 11.04 18.84 -15.82
N ILE A 86 10.98 19.55 -14.68
CA ILE A 86 10.13 19.16 -13.55
C ILE A 86 8.65 19.25 -13.95
N VAL A 87 8.25 20.33 -14.63
CA VAL A 87 6.86 20.47 -15.14
C VAL A 87 6.53 19.35 -16.13
N ALA A 88 7.40 19.07 -17.09
CA ALA A 88 7.22 17.98 -18.06
C ALA A 88 7.10 16.61 -17.37
N THR A 89 7.86 16.40 -16.28
CA THR A 89 7.76 15.20 -15.45
C THR A 89 6.36 15.04 -14.86
N PHE A 90 5.78 16.13 -14.33
CA PHE A 90 4.41 16.09 -13.85
C PHE A 90 3.38 15.89 -14.98
N GLU A 91 3.55 16.54 -16.13
CA GLU A 91 2.67 16.37 -17.29
C GLU A 91 2.66 14.90 -17.75
N HIS A 92 3.84 14.28 -17.88
CA HIS A 92 3.96 12.87 -18.21
C HIS A 92 3.31 11.95 -17.15
N MET A 93 3.42 12.26 -15.86
CA MET A 93 2.73 11.51 -14.81
C MET A 93 1.23 11.66 -14.90
N VAL A 94 0.73 12.87 -15.20
CA VAL A 94 -0.69 13.11 -15.41
C VAL A 94 -1.19 12.36 -16.65
N GLU A 95 -0.45 12.37 -17.76
CA GLU A 95 -0.79 11.71 -19.04
C GLU A 95 -0.73 10.18 -18.98
N THR A 96 0.29 9.61 -18.33
CA THR A 96 0.36 8.16 -18.09
C THR A 96 -0.78 7.69 -17.18
N THR A 97 -1.24 8.53 -16.26
CA THR A 97 -2.39 8.23 -15.41
C THR A 97 -3.74 8.50 -16.09
N THR A 98 -3.80 9.30 -17.17
CA THR A 98 -5.05 9.60 -17.91
C THR A 98 -5.24 8.80 -19.22
N SER A 99 -4.17 8.27 -19.82
CA SER A 99 -4.23 7.43 -21.03
C SER A 99 -4.45 5.94 -20.75
N ASN A 100 -4.25 5.51 -19.50
CA ASN A 100 -4.83 4.27 -18.99
C ASN A 100 -6.32 4.50 -18.69
N GLN A 101 -7.22 3.98 -19.52
CA GLN A 101 -8.58 3.71 -19.05
C GLN A 101 -8.47 2.83 -17.79
N ALA A 102 -8.95 3.38 -16.68
CA ALA A 102 -8.62 2.96 -15.33
C ALA A 102 -9.08 1.53 -15.01
N TYR A 103 -8.13 0.60 -15.05
CA TYR A 103 -8.06 -0.45 -14.04
C TYR A 103 -7.12 0.09 -12.94
N PRO A 104 -7.56 0.27 -11.69
CA PRO A 104 -6.70 0.80 -10.65
C PRO A 104 -5.60 -0.22 -10.36
N SER A 105 -4.39 0.05 -10.83
CA SER A 105 -3.24 -0.82 -10.61
C SER A 105 -2.68 -0.74 -9.19
N GLU A 106 -3.22 0.10 -8.30
CA GLU A 106 -2.66 0.30 -6.96
C GLU A 106 -3.76 0.62 -5.93
N TRP A 107 -4.34 -0.40 -5.29
CA TRP A 107 -4.98 -0.21 -4.00
C TRP A 107 -3.96 -0.46 -2.90
N THR A 108 -3.64 0.56 -2.13
CA THR A 108 -2.93 0.36 -0.88
C THR A 108 -3.87 -0.24 0.17
N ILE A 109 -3.31 -0.86 1.20
CA ILE A 109 -4.10 -1.31 2.36
C ILE A 109 -4.89 -0.12 2.94
N ASN A 110 -4.28 1.06 3.03
CA ASN A 110 -4.94 2.26 3.56
C ASN A 110 -6.14 2.72 2.72
N ASP A 111 -6.06 2.63 1.39
CA ASP A 111 -7.18 3.05 0.53
C ASP A 111 -8.43 2.23 0.82
N ILE A 112 -8.25 0.92 0.98
CA ILE A 112 -9.33 -0.03 1.24
C ILE A 112 -9.86 0.15 2.67
N LEU A 113 -8.98 0.35 3.66
CA LEU A 113 -9.39 0.56 5.05
C LEU A 113 -10.08 1.92 5.26
N ASN A 114 -9.68 2.97 4.54
CA ASN A 114 -10.32 4.29 4.63
C ASN A 114 -11.63 4.38 3.82
N ASN A 115 -11.84 3.50 2.83
CA ASN A 115 -13.06 3.43 2.03
C ASN A 115 -13.81 2.10 2.22
N THR A 116 -14.22 1.84 3.45
CA THR A 116 -14.85 0.57 3.85
C THR A 116 -16.35 0.48 3.52
N GLN A 117 -16.95 1.47 2.86
CA GLN A 117 -18.38 1.44 2.53
C GLN A 117 -18.73 0.29 1.57
N SER A 118 -17.80 -0.10 0.69
CA SER A 118 -17.91 -1.25 -0.20
C SER A 118 -17.26 -2.53 0.35
N ALA A 119 -16.68 -2.48 1.55
CA ALA A 119 -15.87 -3.55 2.08
C ALA A 119 -16.67 -4.58 2.88
N THR A 120 -16.20 -5.84 2.88
CA THR A 120 -16.68 -6.89 3.77
C THR A 120 -15.49 -7.60 4.42
N ILE A 121 -15.57 -7.76 5.74
CA ILE A 121 -14.58 -8.51 6.52
C ILE A 121 -14.93 -10.00 6.47
N ILE A 122 -13.96 -10.85 6.17
CA ILE A 122 -14.07 -12.31 6.24
C ILE A 122 -13.15 -12.83 7.36
N VAL A 123 -13.71 -13.60 8.29
CA VAL A 123 -13.00 -14.18 9.44
C VAL A 123 -12.99 -15.72 9.39
N PRO A 124 -11.98 -16.39 9.95
CA PRO A 124 -11.80 -17.83 9.81
C PRO A 124 -12.76 -18.64 10.68
N THR A 125 -13.01 -19.90 10.33
CA THR A 125 -13.75 -20.86 11.19
C THR A 125 -13.01 -22.18 11.41
N ASN A 126 -11.76 -22.29 10.95
CA ASN A 126 -10.98 -23.51 10.96
C ASN A 126 -9.55 -23.33 11.50
N GLU A 127 -9.30 -22.30 12.32
CA GLU A 127 -7.99 -22.18 12.99
C GLU A 127 -7.76 -23.37 13.95
N ASP A 128 -6.49 -23.67 14.23
CA ASP A 128 -6.04 -24.86 14.99
C ASP A 128 -6.82 -25.14 16.29
N ASN A 129 -7.26 -24.07 16.96
CA ASN A 129 -8.08 -24.16 18.16
C ASN A 129 -8.98 -22.93 18.31
N LEU A 130 -10.01 -23.07 19.17
CA LEU A 130 -11.00 -22.02 19.41
C LEU A 130 -10.39 -20.73 19.97
N THR A 131 -9.35 -20.81 20.81
CA THR A 131 -8.68 -19.63 21.36
C THR A 131 -8.02 -18.81 20.25
N ASN A 132 -7.31 -19.47 19.34
CA ASN A 132 -6.69 -18.84 18.18
C ASN A 132 -7.73 -18.24 17.22
N GLN A 133 -8.82 -18.96 16.96
CA GLN A 133 -9.91 -18.44 16.15
C GLN A 133 -10.52 -17.17 16.75
N LEU A 134 -10.82 -17.19 18.05
CA LEU A 134 -11.38 -16.03 18.75
C LEU A 134 -10.40 -14.86 18.78
N TYR A 135 -9.09 -15.13 18.88
CA TYR A 135 -8.06 -14.11 18.78
C TYR A 135 -8.07 -13.41 17.41
N VAL A 136 -8.11 -14.16 16.32
CA VAL A 136 -8.20 -13.58 14.96
C VAL A 136 -9.50 -12.78 14.78
N HIS A 137 -10.63 -13.27 15.31
CA HIS A 137 -11.90 -12.53 15.31
C HIS A 137 -11.80 -11.23 16.09
N GLN A 138 -11.09 -11.23 17.22
CA GLN A 138 -10.83 -10.02 17.99
C GLN A 138 -10.02 -9.01 17.17
N GLN A 139 -8.99 -9.44 16.44
CA GLN A 139 -8.21 -8.54 15.57
C GLN A 139 -9.07 -7.89 14.48
N ALA A 140 -9.95 -8.67 13.84
CA ALA A 140 -10.91 -8.16 12.87
C ALA A 140 -11.91 -7.16 13.50
N SER A 141 -12.37 -7.42 14.72
CA SER A 141 -13.26 -6.53 15.49
C SER A 141 -12.57 -5.21 15.87
N GLU A 142 -11.30 -5.26 16.27
CA GLU A 142 -10.50 -4.07 16.57
C GLU A 142 -10.34 -3.17 15.33
N LEU A 143 -10.00 -3.76 14.16
CA LEU A 143 -9.94 -3.04 12.89
C LEU A 143 -11.29 -2.40 12.55
N LYS A 144 -12.37 -3.18 12.62
CA LYS A 144 -13.74 -2.71 12.39
C LYS A 144 -14.07 -1.51 13.26
N SER A 145 -13.80 -1.59 14.56
CA SER A 145 -14.06 -0.50 15.50
C SER A 145 -13.24 0.77 15.22
N THR A 146 -12.06 0.61 14.61
CA THR A 146 -11.14 1.72 14.33
C THR A 146 -11.51 2.47 13.05
N TYR A 147 -11.89 1.77 11.99
CA TYR A 147 -12.11 2.37 10.66
C TYR A 147 -13.58 2.56 10.32
N ASN A 148 -14.40 1.54 10.55
CA ASN A 148 -15.82 1.60 10.22
C ASN A 148 -16.62 0.57 11.02
N PRO A 149 -17.33 0.98 12.07
CA PRO A 149 -18.10 0.06 12.92
C PRO A 149 -19.27 -0.61 12.19
N ASP A 150 -19.68 -0.10 11.03
CA ASP A 150 -20.81 -0.61 10.26
C ASP A 150 -20.39 -1.62 9.17
N VAL A 151 -19.09 -1.84 8.96
CA VAL A 151 -18.61 -2.78 7.93
C VAL A 151 -19.14 -4.20 8.20
N THR A 152 -19.60 -4.88 7.16
CA THR A 152 -20.16 -6.24 7.30
C THR A 152 -19.06 -7.24 7.65
N THR A 153 -19.35 -8.18 8.54
CA THR A 153 -18.44 -9.27 8.91
C THR A 153 -19.09 -10.61 8.61
N LEU A 154 -18.40 -11.47 7.87
CA LEU A 154 -18.83 -12.82 7.52
C LEU A 154 -17.80 -13.85 7.98
N THR A 155 -18.27 -15.05 8.30
CA THR A 155 -17.38 -16.21 8.40
C THR A 155 -16.96 -16.67 7.01
N ASP A 156 -15.77 -17.24 6.90
CA ASP A 156 -15.24 -17.88 5.69
C ASP A 156 -16.21 -18.93 5.11
N GLN A 157 -16.81 -19.80 5.93
CA GLN A 157 -17.82 -20.78 5.52
C GLN A 157 -19.00 -20.11 4.83
N ARG A 158 -19.46 -18.95 5.34
CA ARG A 158 -20.55 -18.22 4.71
C ARG A 158 -20.08 -17.54 3.42
N ALA A 159 -18.90 -16.92 3.45
CA ALA A 159 -18.31 -16.23 2.31
C ALA A 159 -18.09 -17.16 1.10
N LEU A 160 -17.78 -18.44 1.33
CA LEU A 160 -17.62 -19.45 0.28
C LEU A 160 -18.86 -19.66 -0.60
N HIS A 161 -20.04 -19.30 -0.09
CA HIS A 161 -21.34 -19.49 -0.75
C HIS A 161 -21.97 -18.19 -1.24
N LEU A 162 -21.27 -17.06 -1.15
CA LEU A 162 -21.77 -15.75 -1.55
C LEU A 162 -21.00 -15.23 -2.77
N ASP A 163 -21.71 -14.45 -3.58
CA ASP A 163 -21.10 -13.61 -4.61
C ASP A 163 -20.63 -12.31 -3.94
N LEU A 164 -19.32 -12.16 -3.85
CA LEU A 164 -18.63 -11.00 -3.29
C LEU A 164 -17.87 -10.22 -4.39
N SER A 165 -18.20 -10.45 -5.66
CA SER A 165 -17.56 -9.80 -6.82
C SER A 165 -17.77 -8.28 -6.86
N GLN A 166 -18.75 -7.76 -6.14
CA GLN A 166 -19.06 -6.31 -6.06
C GLN A 166 -18.53 -5.66 -4.79
N GLN A 167 -17.78 -6.38 -3.96
CA GLN A 167 -17.28 -5.92 -2.68
C GLN A 167 -15.77 -5.87 -2.68
N ASP A 168 -15.22 -4.87 -1.98
CA ASP A 168 -13.85 -4.96 -1.51
C ASP A 168 -13.79 -5.91 -0.31
N LEU A 169 -12.67 -6.60 -0.14
CA LEU A 169 -12.55 -7.65 0.85
C LEU A 169 -11.46 -7.32 1.86
N ILE A 170 -11.71 -7.65 3.13
CA ILE A 170 -10.70 -7.61 4.19
C ILE A 170 -10.71 -8.98 4.85
N VAL A 171 -9.68 -9.78 4.62
CA VAL A 171 -9.68 -11.19 4.99
C VAL A 171 -8.64 -11.45 6.06
N PHE A 172 -9.07 -12.08 7.14
CA PHE A 172 -8.23 -12.47 8.27
C PHE A 172 -8.13 -13.99 8.36
N GLY A 173 -6.97 -14.50 8.76
CA GLY A 173 -6.77 -15.90 9.12
C GLY A 173 -5.52 -16.51 8.49
N THR A 174 -5.13 -17.68 8.98
CA THR A 174 -4.05 -18.47 8.38
C THR A 174 -4.50 -19.07 7.05
N MET A 175 -3.54 -19.53 6.22
CA MET A 175 -3.85 -20.18 4.94
C MET A 175 -4.66 -21.48 5.10
N GLU A 176 -4.55 -22.14 6.24
CA GLU A 176 -5.31 -23.37 6.58
C GLU A 176 -6.59 -23.06 7.38
N GLY A 177 -6.58 -21.98 8.16
CA GLY A 177 -7.66 -21.63 9.08
C GLY A 177 -8.80 -20.83 8.46
N ASN A 178 -8.54 -20.10 7.36
CA ASN A 178 -9.58 -19.41 6.59
C ASN A 178 -9.89 -20.18 5.29
N LEU A 179 -11.00 -20.91 5.28
CA LEU A 179 -11.41 -21.76 4.15
C LEU A 179 -11.61 -20.98 2.83
N TRP A 180 -11.96 -19.70 2.92
CA TRP A 180 -12.10 -18.83 1.76
C TRP A 180 -10.73 -18.47 1.18
N LEU A 181 -9.74 -18.14 2.02
CA LEU A 181 -8.35 -17.95 1.57
C LEU A 181 -7.79 -19.23 0.94
N THR A 182 -7.98 -20.38 1.59
CA THR A 182 -7.51 -21.67 1.07
C THR A 182 -8.07 -21.96 -0.32
N LYS A 183 -9.37 -21.72 -0.54
CA LYS A 183 -10.01 -21.91 -1.87
C LYS A 183 -9.39 -21.06 -2.97
N HIS A 184 -8.92 -19.85 -2.62
CA HIS A 184 -8.39 -18.88 -3.58
C HIS A 184 -6.86 -18.81 -3.60
N GLN A 185 -6.17 -19.71 -2.89
CA GLN A 185 -4.72 -19.64 -2.67
C GLN A 185 -3.89 -19.60 -3.96
N ASP A 186 -4.30 -20.32 -5.01
CA ASP A 186 -3.56 -20.43 -6.27
C ASP A 186 -3.49 -19.10 -7.05
N ILE A 187 -4.34 -18.13 -6.69
CA ILE A 187 -4.39 -16.81 -7.32
C ILE A 187 -3.40 -15.85 -6.64
N PHE A 188 -3.01 -16.12 -5.40
CA PHE A 188 -2.18 -15.22 -4.63
C PHE A 188 -0.70 -15.40 -4.96
N PRO A 189 0.06 -14.31 -5.17
CA PRO A 189 1.48 -14.37 -5.51
C PRO A 189 2.35 -14.53 -4.25
N PHE A 190 1.90 -15.35 -3.30
CA PHE A 190 2.65 -15.69 -2.09
C PHE A 190 2.28 -17.09 -1.60
N ALA A 191 3.21 -17.71 -0.88
CA ALA A 191 3.03 -18.97 -0.18
C ALA A 191 3.56 -18.83 1.25
N ILE A 192 2.91 -19.50 2.18
CA ILE A 192 3.28 -19.48 3.61
C ILE A 192 3.50 -20.92 4.05
N THR A 193 4.63 -21.16 4.71
CA THR A 193 4.99 -22.43 5.35
C THR A 193 5.41 -22.14 6.78
N SER A 194 5.59 -23.18 7.60
CA SER A 194 6.11 -23.02 8.97
C SER A 194 7.54 -22.46 9.05
N GLU A 195 8.30 -22.51 7.95
CA GLU A 195 9.72 -22.11 7.91
C GLU A 195 9.98 -20.82 7.15
N ASN A 196 9.06 -20.42 6.26
CA ASN A 196 9.22 -19.23 5.45
C ASN A 196 7.89 -18.69 4.89
N ILE A 197 7.92 -17.41 4.52
CA ILE A 197 6.95 -16.78 3.62
C ILE A 197 7.66 -16.51 2.30
N THR A 198 7.13 -17.01 1.19
CA THR A 198 7.63 -16.71 -0.17
C THR A 198 6.65 -15.77 -0.85
N ALA A 199 7.11 -14.62 -1.29
CA ALA A 199 6.32 -13.66 -2.04
C ALA A 199 7.16 -13.04 -3.17
N ASP A 200 7.62 -11.81 -2.98
CA ASP A 200 8.59 -11.13 -3.85
C ASP A 200 10.04 -11.61 -3.60
N ALA A 201 10.31 -12.03 -2.37
CA ALA A 201 11.47 -12.77 -1.95
C ALA A 201 11.03 -13.92 -1.02
N THR A 202 11.98 -14.77 -0.63
CA THR A 202 11.77 -15.76 0.41
C THR A 202 12.27 -15.21 1.74
N TYR A 203 11.36 -15.07 2.69
CA TYR A 203 11.63 -14.63 4.06
C TYR A 203 11.64 -15.87 4.95
N SER A 204 12.82 -16.29 5.39
CA SER A 204 12.98 -17.45 6.26
C SER A 204 12.81 -17.06 7.72
N GLY A 205 12.10 -17.87 8.49
CA GLY A 205 11.83 -17.64 9.90
C GLY A 205 10.56 -18.35 10.38
N SER A 206 10.39 -18.33 11.69
CA SER A 206 9.15 -18.71 12.36
C SER A 206 8.46 -17.45 12.91
N ASN A 207 7.16 -17.54 13.13
CA ASN A 207 6.31 -16.46 13.64
C ASN A 207 6.19 -15.25 12.69
N LEU A 208 6.31 -15.50 11.39
CA LEU A 208 6.19 -14.48 10.36
C LEU A 208 4.72 -14.19 10.04
N ARG A 209 4.43 -12.93 9.76
CA ARG A 209 3.12 -12.48 9.25
C ARG A 209 3.24 -11.68 7.97
N LEU A 210 2.17 -11.69 7.17
CA LEU A 210 2.05 -10.96 5.91
C LEU A 210 0.76 -10.15 5.90
N HIS A 211 0.92 -8.84 5.71
CA HIS A 211 -0.19 -7.94 5.35
C HIS A 211 0.00 -7.50 3.90
N THR A 212 -1.00 -7.77 3.06
CA THR A 212 -0.92 -7.46 1.63
C THR A 212 -2.26 -6.97 1.10
N SER A 213 -2.23 -6.06 0.13
CA SER A 213 -3.37 -5.81 -0.75
C SER A 213 -3.20 -6.58 -2.06
N TRP A 214 -4.33 -6.93 -2.69
CA TRP A 214 -4.38 -7.65 -3.96
C TRP A 214 -5.69 -7.35 -4.72
N HIS A 215 -5.88 -7.99 -5.86
CA HIS A 215 -7.16 -7.99 -6.58
C HIS A 215 -8.10 -9.05 -6.00
N ASN A 216 -9.38 -8.70 -5.85
CA ASN A 216 -10.40 -9.65 -5.43
C ASN A 216 -10.48 -10.80 -6.47
N PRO A 217 -10.28 -12.07 -6.05
CA PRO A 217 -10.37 -13.25 -6.91
C PRO A 217 -11.65 -13.40 -7.74
N GLN A 218 -12.76 -12.80 -7.28
CA GLN A 218 -14.06 -12.87 -7.96
C GLN A 218 -14.28 -11.71 -8.94
N ASN A 219 -13.55 -10.60 -8.78
CA ASN A 219 -13.58 -9.44 -9.68
C ASN A 219 -12.30 -8.61 -9.52
N PRO A 220 -11.41 -8.58 -10.53
CA PRO A 220 -10.18 -7.80 -10.48
C PRO A 220 -10.36 -6.28 -10.36
N GLU A 221 -11.56 -5.75 -10.63
CA GLU A 221 -11.94 -4.35 -10.42
C GLU A 221 -12.32 -4.03 -8.96
N ARG A 222 -12.28 -5.03 -8.07
CA ARG A 222 -12.41 -4.87 -6.61
C ARG A 222 -11.15 -5.29 -5.87
N ALA A 223 -10.96 -4.70 -4.70
CA ALA A 223 -9.76 -4.88 -3.90
C ALA A 223 -9.91 -6.00 -2.87
N ILE A 224 -8.77 -6.54 -2.42
CA ILE A 224 -8.71 -7.36 -1.22
C ILE A 224 -7.52 -6.93 -0.37
N VAL A 225 -7.70 -6.87 0.95
CA VAL A 225 -6.63 -6.86 1.95
C VAL A 225 -6.60 -8.21 2.64
N ILE A 226 -5.42 -8.77 2.83
CA ILE A 226 -5.21 -10.04 3.51
C ILE A 226 -4.30 -9.80 4.71
N PHE A 227 -4.80 -10.17 5.89
CA PHE A 227 -4.07 -10.25 7.15
C PHE A 227 -3.87 -11.73 7.49
N THR A 228 -2.69 -12.26 7.19
CA THR A 228 -2.37 -13.67 7.36
C THR A 228 -0.99 -13.85 7.99
N ALA A 229 -0.69 -15.07 8.46
CA ALA A 229 0.56 -15.40 9.12
C ALA A 229 0.83 -16.92 9.09
N GLN A 230 2.01 -17.31 9.56
CA GLN A 230 2.37 -18.72 9.76
C GLN A 230 1.52 -19.37 10.85
N GLN A 231 1.19 -18.62 11.91
CA GLN A 231 0.31 -19.07 13.00
C GLN A 231 -0.75 -18.00 13.31
N ALA A 232 -1.89 -18.44 13.81
CA ALA A 232 -3.04 -17.56 14.05
C ALA A 232 -2.77 -16.47 15.10
N ASP A 233 -1.95 -16.74 16.11
CA ASP A 233 -1.58 -15.81 17.17
C ASP A 233 -0.55 -14.74 16.72
N ASP A 234 0.08 -14.93 15.56
CA ASP A 234 0.95 -13.94 14.92
C ASP A 234 0.15 -12.88 14.13
N ILE A 235 -1.12 -13.16 13.81
CA ILE A 235 -1.99 -12.23 13.08
C ILE A 235 -2.30 -11.04 13.98
N SER A 236 -1.82 -9.85 13.63
CA SER A 236 -2.12 -8.65 14.41
C SER A 236 -2.46 -7.47 13.51
N TRP A 237 -3.62 -6.87 13.73
CA TRP A 237 -4.00 -5.62 13.08
C TRP A 237 -3.22 -4.43 13.70
N SER A 238 -3.15 -4.37 15.04
CA SER A 238 -2.74 -3.17 15.79
C SER A 238 -1.23 -2.86 15.83
N ARG A 239 -0.35 -3.80 15.45
CA ARG A 239 1.12 -3.55 15.44
C ARG A 239 1.63 -2.91 14.15
N TRP A 240 0.78 -2.74 13.14
CA TRP A 240 1.09 -2.07 11.88
C TRP A 240 1.70 -0.65 12.08
N GLY A 241 1.39 0.04 13.20
CA GLY A 241 1.89 1.38 13.50
C GLY A 241 3.13 1.51 14.42
N ARG A 242 3.67 0.41 15.01
CA ARG A 242 4.78 0.50 16.00
C ARG A 242 6.07 -0.26 15.65
N SER A 243 6.08 -1.12 14.63
CA SER A 243 7.27 -1.84 14.12
C SER A 243 7.76 -1.32 12.76
N SER A 244 7.59 -0.02 12.48
CA SER A 244 7.90 0.64 11.21
C SER A 244 9.37 0.58 10.73
N ARG A 245 10.26 -0.14 11.41
CA ARG A 245 11.65 -0.37 10.96
C ARG A 245 11.77 -1.46 9.89
N LEU A 246 10.75 -2.31 9.69
CA LEU A 246 10.79 -3.40 8.69
C LEU A 246 9.66 -3.32 7.64
N CYS A 247 8.65 -2.47 7.87
CA CYS A 247 7.45 -2.39 7.05
C CYS A 247 7.61 -1.47 5.82
N ASN A 248 8.62 -1.76 4.98
CA ASN A 248 8.89 -1.04 3.72
C ASN A 248 9.58 -1.92 2.67
N LEU A 249 9.21 -3.20 2.54
CA LEU A 249 9.64 -4.01 1.41
C LEU A 249 8.78 -3.68 0.18
N ARG A 250 9.26 -2.69 -0.58
CA ARG A 250 8.76 -2.33 -1.91
C ARG A 250 9.44 -3.21 -2.94
N GLN A 251 8.66 -3.88 -3.81
CA GLN A 251 9.21 -4.42 -5.05
C GLN A 251 8.42 -3.99 -6.28
N ARG A 252 9.20 -3.56 -7.27
CA ARG A 252 8.86 -3.23 -8.66
C ARG A 252 8.72 -4.54 -9.45
N TYR A 253 7.62 -4.73 -10.17
CA TYR A 253 7.53 -5.79 -11.20
C TYR A 253 7.59 -5.19 -12.60
N LEU A 254 8.32 -5.85 -13.50
CA LEU A 254 8.21 -5.68 -14.95
C LEU A 254 7.11 -6.62 -15.46
N ALA A 255 6.02 -6.06 -15.98
CA ALA A 255 4.99 -6.81 -16.69
C ALA A 255 5.56 -7.42 -18.00
N PRO A 256 4.89 -8.42 -18.62
CA PRO A 256 5.33 -9.06 -19.88
C PRO A 256 5.52 -8.11 -21.07
N GLN A 257 5.14 -6.83 -20.93
CA GLN A 257 5.23 -5.77 -21.93
C GLN A 257 6.13 -4.59 -21.48
N GLY A 258 6.92 -4.74 -20.41
CA GLY A 258 7.88 -3.71 -19.98
C GLY A 258 7.29 -2.54 -19.19
N GLN A 259 6.05 -2.65 -18.69
CA GLN A 259 5.48 -1.67 -17.75
C GLN A 259 5.87 -1.98 -16.30
N LEU A 260 6.28 -0.93 -15.58
CA LEU A 260 6.53 -0.91 -14.12
C LEU A 260 5.18 -0.83 -13.38
N LEU A 261 4.95 -1.71 -12.41
CA LEU A 261 3.77 -1.69 -11.52
C LEU A 261 4.21 -1.79 -10.05
N GLU A 262 3.69 -0.91 -9.16
CA GLU A 262 3.99 -0.90 -7.72
C GLU A 262 2.92 -1.67 -6.90
N ARG A 263 3.31 -2.25 -5.75
CA ARG A 263 2.41 -3.01 -4.85
C ARG A 263 2.79 -2.78 -3.38
N GLY A 264 1.79 -2.56 -2.51
CA GLY A 264 1.97 -2.46 -1.06
C GLY A 264 1.98 -3.83 -0.37
N ARG A 265 3.11 -4.25 0.19
CA ARG A 265 3.27 -5.48 0.99
C ARG A 265 4.09 -5.20 2.24
N CYS A 266 3.75 -5.85 3.35
CA CYS A 266 4.54 -5.81 4.58
C CYS A 266 4.65 -7.21 5.18
N VAL A 267 5.88 -7.68 5.33
CA VAL A 267 6.23 -8.88 6.10
C VAL A 267 6.96 -8.38 7.35
N ASP A 268 6.36 -8.59 8.52
CA ASP A 268 7.06 -8.33 9.79
C ASP A 268 7.93 -9.56 10.10
N LEU A 269 9.25 -9.34 10.23
CA LEU A 269 10.20 -10.32 10.79
C LEU A 269 10.24 -10.24 12.32
#